data_AF-A0A8C9VL29-F1
#
_entry.id   AF-A0A8C9VL29-F1
#
_cell.length_a   1.000
_cell.length_b   1.000
_cell.length_c   1.000
_cell.angle_alpha   90.00
_cell.angle_beta   90.00
_cell.angle_gamma   90.00
#
_symmetry.space_group_name_H-M   'P 1'
#
loop_
_entity.id
_entity.type
_entity.pdbx_description
1 polymer ?
#
loop_
_entity_poly.entity_id
_entity_poly.type
_entity_poly.pdbx_seq_one_letter_code
_entity_poly.pdbx_strand_id
1 'polypeptide(L)'
;MKKCLSSAVLQWSRANKICKFYSELKEDGFRTLAFIGLSQNLPESTPSEFKSLVDQAVVTVSECCKKDHHEDCNKDPVGRHMFQREVCASQSVAEKNGLKHCCELTAASRTQCFVDHKSKILVNVSHEPDVSAQVLCKEYKEDEKKHLGEFIYYFSRQHVMLQPQIIVGIMHGYNEILKSCCHEKDVQSCFDEKKNLFKQKTEERVTELMSLCLIQEKYGDRIIKAKKNIQYSQTIPQASYAQIESFKNRVSTLTKTCCSGNMIACMRERKELVDELCGNHALVSQCEHLSECCKKSVVERGSCVQNMKVKKLAGLSEHYEVHEHLAETCKTFKDTPDKALGKILYEISRRHPEASQQAILRHMMKIQESLHQCCNKADVGTCFKTAMGKSTLEQKIEDDTKYYSNLCATDKEMGHEGLEKRLLAVSTSIMPQASFDVVNTIAEDLADVISPCCKEESKHRLLPCAENKVTNIIDVTCHKIKPETINPEIAHCCNDSYSMRRICINSLKPNTAFQPPLLTTQTFHMGPELCTNDANKLLLASKRLLYSLVQQKTTIKPEQLKTIATKFNELRNKCCAEADKAACFSTEGPKLVTESETLLKA
;
A
#
# COMPACT_ATOMS: atom_id res chain seq x y z
N MET A 1 23.11 -1.73 -60.49
CA MET A 1 21.83 -1.55 -59.75
C MET A 1 22.11 -1.35 -58.26
N LYS A 2 22.78 -0.25 -57.92
CA LYS A 2 22.94 0.32 -56.57
C LYS A 2 22.46 1.76 -56.68
N LYS A 3 21.75 2.25 -55.66
CA LYS A 3 21.02 3.54 -55.56
C LYS A 3 19.61 3.54 -56.17
N CYS A 4 18.63 3.21 -55.33
CA CYS A 4 17.37 3.94 -55.15
C CYS A 4 16.48 3.10 -54.23
N LEU A 5 16.51 3.43 -52.93
CA LEU A 5 15.44 3.29 -51.91
C LEU A 5 16.09 3.49 -50.53
N SER A 6 16.89 4.57 -50.40
CA SER A 6 17.47 5.05 -49.16
C SER A 6 17.10 6.53 -49.01
N SER A 7 15.87 6.78 -48.56
CA SER A 7 15.45 8.09 -48.03
C SER A 7 14.12 7.99 -47.27
N ALA A 8 13.18 7.16 -47.74
CA ALA A 8 11.86 7.01 -47.08
C ALA A 8 11.87 6.13 -45.82
N VAL A 9 12.81 5.18 -45.68
CA VAL A 9 12.90 4.28 -44.51
C VAL A 9 13.82 4.85 -43.40
N LEU A 10 14.59 5.90 -43.69
CA LEU A 10 15.50 6.55 -42.74
C LEU A 10 14.92 7.84 -42.11
N GLN A 11 13.71 8.24 -42.51
CA GLN A 11 13.00 9.40 -41.94
C GLN A 11 11.94 9.05 -40.88
N TRP A 12 11.76 7.76 -40.56
CA TRP A 12 10.77 7.28 -39.59
C TRP A 12 11.41 6.59 -38.37
N SER A 13 12.54 7.10 -37.86
CA SER A 13 13.13 6.57 -36.62
C SER A 13 13.90 7.57 -35.73
N ARG A 14 13.53 8.86 -35.76
CA ARG A 14 13.62 9.72 -34.56
C ARG A 14 12.20 9.96 -34.05
N ALA A 15 11.55 8.91 -33.54
CA ALA A 15 10.20 9.06 -33.01
C ALA A 15 10.21 10.06 -31.86
N ASN A 16 9.54 11.20 -32.05
CA ASN A 16 9.32 12.19 -30.99
C ASN A 16 8.56 11.49 -29.85
N LYS A 17 9.28 11.19 -28.76
CA LYS A 17 8.76 10.41 -27.63
C LYS A 17 7.58 11.10 -26.94
N ILE A 18 7.60 12.43 -26.83
CA ILE A 18 6.47 13.18 -26.26
C ILE A 18 5.25 13.13 -27.17
N CYS A 19 5.44 13.20 -28.48
CA CYS A 19 4.32 13.07 -29.41
C CYS A 19 3.71 11.66 -29.37
N LYS A 20 4.53 10.61 -29.33
CA LYS A 20 4.05 9.23 -29.15
C LYS A 20 3.21 9.09 -27.87
N PHE A 21 3.71 9.62 -26.75
CA PHE A 21 2.98 9.59 -25.47
C PHE A 21 1.65 10.36 -25.54
N TYR A 22 1.66 11.55 -26.14
CA TYR A 22 0.45 12.37 -26.33
C TYR A 22 -0.59 11.68 -27.23
N SER A 23 -0.15 11.08 -28.35
CA SER A 23 -1.04 10.34 -29.24
C SER A 23 -1.66 9.11 -28.57
N GLU A 24 -0.90 8.38 -27.75
CA GLU A 24 -1.40 7.20 -27.03
C GLU A 24 -2.40 7.58 -25.93
N LEU A 25 -2.21 8.70 -25.24
CA LEU A 25 -3.13 9.18 -24.20
C LEU A 25 -4.35 9.92 -24.75
N LYS A 26 -4.24 10.48 -25.96
CA LYS A 26 -5.12 11.52 -26.48
C LYS A 26 -5.09 12.78 -25.60
N GLU A 27 -5.74 13.84 -26.08
CA GLU A 27 -5.74 15.14 -25.39
C GLU A 27 -6.31 15.06 -23.97
N ASP A 28 -7.47 14.42 -23.77
CA ASP A 28 -8.10 14.31 -22.45
C ASP A 28 -7.22 13.55 -21.44
N GLY A 29 -6.56 12.46 -21.88
CA GLY A 29 -5.64 11.70 -21.02
C GLY A 29 -4.41 12.53 -20.63
N PHE A 30 -3.85 13.30 -21.57
CA PHE A 30 -2.75 14.22 -21.29
C PHE A 30 -3.17 15.33 -20.32
N ARG A 31 -4.33 15.96 -20.55
CA ARG A 31 -4.90 16.98 -19.67
C ARG A 31 -5.08 16.46 -18.25
N THR A 32 -5.60 15.25 -18.10
CA THR A 32 -5.80 14.59 -16.80
C THR A 32 -4.48 14.37 -16.06
N LEU A 33 -3.47 13.80 -16.73
CA LEU A 33 -2.16 13.58 -16.10
C LEU A 33 -1.44 14.89 -15.76
N ALA A 34 -1.57 15.90 -16.62
CA ALA A 34 -1.07 17.25 -16.36
C ALA A 34 -1.72 17.85 -15.11
N PHE A 35 -3.05 17.78 -15.02
CA PHE A 35 -3.82 18.31 -13.90
C PHE A 35 -3.48 17.61 -12.56
N ILE A 36 -3.30 16.28 -12.58
CA ILE A 36 -2.78 15.52 -11.43
C ILE A 36 -1.39 16.02 -11.05
N GLY A 37 -0.48 16.11 -12.03
CA GLY A 37 0.89 16.56 -11.82
C GLY A 37 0.96 17.94 -11.18
N LEU A 38 0.17 18.90 -11.66
CA LEU A 38 0.07 20.24 -11.07
C LEU A 38 -0.49 20.18 -9.64
N SER A 39 -1.58 19.44 -9.42
CA SER A 39 -2.20 19.28 -8.09
C SER A 39 -1.23 18.71 -7.05
N GLN A 40 -0.34 17.80 -7.45
CA GLN A 40 0.66 17.21 -6.56
C GLN A 40 1.89 18.10 -6.30
N ASN A 41 2.14 19.12 -7.12
CA ASN A 41 3.32 19.98 -7.04
C ASN A 41 3.01 21.40 -6.57
N LEU A 42 1.75 21.83 -6.65
CA LEU A 42 1.34 23.21 -6.43
C LEU A 42 0.23 23.27 -5.37
N PRO A 43 0.56 23.00 -4.09
CA PRO A 43 -0.43 22.85 -3.03
C PRO A 43 -1.24 24.13 -2.81
N GLU A 44 -0.72 25.31 -3.12
CA GLU A 44 -1.41 26.58 -2.87
C GLU A 44 -2.23 27.08 -4.06
N SER A 45 -2.29 26.35 -5.17
CA SER A 45 -2.92 26.82 -6.41
C SER A 45 -4.35 26.29 -6.60
N THR A 46 -5.16 26.99 -7.40
CA THR A 46 -6.58 26.66 -7.62
C THR A 46 -6.80 25.83 -8.90
N PRO A 47 -7.97 25.17 -9.03
CA PRO A 47 -8.33 24.48 -10.27
C PRO A 47 -8.34 25.40 -11.51
N SER A 48 -8.68 26.69 -11.37
CA SER A 48 -8.68 27.63 -12.50
C SER A 48 -7.27 27.97 -12.97
N GLU A 49 -6.32 28.14 -12.04
CA GLU A 49 -4.89 28.31 -12.36
C GLU A 49 -4.34 27.08 -13.08
N PHE A 50 -4.72 25.88 -12.63
CA PHE A 50 -4.33 24.63 -13.28
C PHE A 50 -4.87 24.52 -14.70
N LYS A 51 -6.14 24.88 -14.94
CA LYS A 51 -6.73 24.85 -16.28
C LYS A 51 -5.90 25.67 -17.28
N SER A 52 -5.50 26.88 -16.90
CA SER A 52 -4.68 27.75 -17.75
C SER A 52 -3.32 27.13 -18.08
N LEU A 53 -2.63 26.56 -17.09
CA LEU A 53 -1.34 25.89 -17.28
C LEU A 53 -1.46 24.61 -18.14
N VAL A 54 -2.54 23.84 -17.96
CA VAL A 54 -2.81 22.65 -18.77
C VAL A 54 -3.09 23.02 -20.23
N ASP A 55 -3.87 24.08 -20.48
CA ASP A 55 -4.13 24.58 -21.84
C ASP A 55 -2.83 24.97 -22.56
N GLN A 56 -1.93 25.68 -21.87
CA GLN A 56 -0.61 26.04 -22.41
C GLN A 56 0.26 24.81 -22.70
N ALA A 57 0.26 23.82 -21.80
CA ALA A 57 0.98 22.57 -22.01
C ALA A 57 0.44 21.80 -23.22
N VAL A 58 -0.90 21.74 -23.41
CA VAL A 58 -1.53 21.08 -24.56
C VAL A 58 -1.13 21.74 -25.88
N VAL A 59 -1.13 23.08 -25.94
CA VAL A 59 -0.67 23.82 -27.12
C VAL A 59 0.78 23.45 -27.43
N THR A 60 1.65 23.50 -26.42
CA THR A 60 3.08 23.21 -26.58
C THR A 60 3.33 21.77 -27.06
N VAL A 61 2.64 20.77 -26.50
CA VAL A 61 2.77 19.38 -26.97
C VAL A 61 2.24 19.21 -28.39
N SER A 62 1.11 19.84 -28.70
CA SER A 62 0.49 19.76 -30.02
C SER A 62 1.39 20.36 -31.10
N GLU A 63 2.09 21.45 -30.80
CA GLU A 63 3.12 22.01 -31.68
C GLU A 63 4.32 21.08 -31.86
N CYS A 64 4.76 20.42 -30.79
CA CYS A 64 5.80 19.40 -30.88
C CYS A 64 5.39 18.17 -31.71
N CYS A 65 4.10 17.94 -31.92
CA CYS A 65 3.59 16.87 -32.77
C CYS A 65 3.47 17.22 -34.26
N LYS A 66 3.70 18.48 -34.65
CA LYS A 66 3.63 18.91 -36.07
C LYS A 66 4.84 18.38 -36.85
N LYS A 67 4.73 18.27 -38.18
CA LYS A 67 5.81 17.79 -39.05
C LYS A 67 7.06 18.68 -39.00
N ASP A 68 6.86 20.00 -38.88
CA ASP A 68 7.91 21.02 -38.83
C ASP A 68 8.20 21.50 -37.38
N HIS A 69 8.12 20.60 -36.41
CA HIS A 69 8.35 20.95 -35.00
C HIS A 69 9.80 21.41 -34.74
N HIS A 70 9.98 22.27 -33.74
CA HIS A 70 11.29 22.73 -33.32
C HIS A 70 12.20 21.58 -32.89
N GLU A 71 13.50 21.64 -33.20
CA GLU A 71 14.46 20.55 -32.90
C GLU A 71 14.47 20.14 -31.42
N ASP A 72 14.18 21.08 -30.52
CA ASP A 72 14.10 20.80 -29.09
C ASP A 72 13.04 19.76 -28.75
N CYS A 73 11.92 19.67 -29.48
CA CYS A 73 10.88 18.67 -29.25
C CYS A 73 11.39 17.22 -29.40
N ASN A 74 12.50 17.02 -30.11
CA ASN A 74 13.15 15.71 -30.25
C ASN A 74 14.08 15.36 -29.09
N LYS A 75 14.35 16.31 -28.20
CA LYS A 75 15.16 16.09 -27.00
C LYS A 75 14.24 15.59 -25.88
N ASP A 76 14.55 14.41 -25.34
CA ASP A 76 13.93 13.82 -24.12
C ASP A 76 13.68 14.79 -22.94
N PRO A 77 14.49 15.86 -22.74
CA PRO A 77 14.16 16.93 -21.79
C PRO A 77 12.87 17.73 -22.05
N VAL A 78 12.32 17.85 -23.26
CA VAL A 78 11.14 18.72 -23.49
C VAL A 78 9.90 18.25 -22.72
N GLY A 79 9.64 16.94 -22.67
CA GLY A 79 8.56 16.41 -21.83
C GLY A 79 8.82 16.48 -20.33
N ARG A 80 10.10 16.52 -19.91
CA ARG A 80 10.47 16.68 -18.49
C ARG A 80 10.33 18.11 -18.00
N HIS A 81 10.56 19.09 -18.87
CA HIS A 81 10.62 20.50 -18.48
C HIS A 81 9.39 21.32 -18.88
N MET A 82 8.49 20.79 -19.71
CA MET A 82 7.33 21.55 -20.19
C MET A 82 6.47 22.07 -19.03
N PHE A 83 6.01 21.19 -18.14
CA PHE A 83 5.19 21.62 -17.00
C PHE A 83 5.92 22.60 -16.08
N GLN A 84 7.22 22.38 -15.84
CA GLN A 84 8.04 23.28 -15.04
C GLN A 84 8.20 24.64 -15.72
N ARG A 85 8.30 24.67 -17.06
CA ARG A 85 8.39 25.91 -17.84
C ARG A 85 7.09 26.70 -17.75
N GLU A 86 5.94 26.06 -17.92
CA GLU A 86 4.64 26.74 -17.80
C GLU A 86 4.44 27.30 -16.38
N VAL A 87 4.78 26.53 -15.35
CA VAL A 87 4.75 27.02 -13.95
C VAL A 87 5.67 28.22 -13.77
N CYS A 88 6.89 28.17 -14.30
CA CYS A 88 7.86 29.26 -14.18
C CYS A 88 7.55 30.48 -15.06
N ALA A 89 6.69 30.35 -16.07
CA ALA A 89 6.19 31.48 -16.84
C ALA A 89 5.18 32.33 -16.06
N SER A 90 4.53 31.74 -15.04
CA SER A 90 3.62 32.45 -14.13
C SER A 90 4.34 32.80 -12.83
N GLN A 91 4.80 34.05 -12.72
CA GLN A 91 5.47 34.54 -11.51
C GLN A 91 4.59 34.38 -10.26
N SER A 92 3.29 34.66 -10.36
CA SER A 92 2.33 34.50 -9.26
C SER A 92 2.23 33.05 -8.78
N VAL A 93 2.12 32.08 -9.68
CA VAL A 93 2.04 30.66 -9.32
C VAL A 93 3.36 30.18 -8.73
N ALA A 94 4.49 30.53 -9.34
CA ALA A 94 5.80 30.14 -8.85
C ALA A 94 6.08 30.72 -7.44
N GLU A 95 5.70 31.97 -7.19
CA GLU A 95 5.90 32.63 -5.89
C GLU A 95 5.00 32.03 -4.80
N LYS A 96 3.70 31.88 -5.06
CA LYS A 96 2.73 31.34 -4.10
C LYS A 96 3.06 29.92 -3.64
N ASN A 97 3.68 29.11 -4.50
CA ASN A 97 4.08 27.74 -4.18
C ASN A 97 5.56 27.63 -3.77
N GLY A 98 6.27 28.74 -3.56
CA GLY A 98 7.67 28.72 -3.11
C GLY A 98 8.67 28.17 -4.15
N LEU A 99 8.31 28.17 -5.43
CA LEU A 99 9.10 27.61 -6.55
C LEU A 99 9.93 28.66 -7.30
N LYS A 100 9.87 29.95 -6.92
CA LYS A 100 10.63 31.03 -7.57
C LYS A 100 12.12 30.70 -7.73
N HIS A 101 12.76 30.25 -6.66
CA HIS A 101 14.17 29.85 -6.66
C HIS A 101 14.46 28.68 -7.63
N CYS A 102 13.54 27.72 -7.77
CA CYS A 102 13.67 26.64 -8.75
C CYS A 102 13.60 27.15 -10.19
N CYS A 103 12.82 28.21 -10.44
CA CYS A 103 12.61 28.77 -11.77
C CYS A 103 13.83 29.53 -12.32
N GLU A 104 14.71 30.00 -11.44
CA GLU A 104 15.97 30.69 -11.79
C GLU A 104 17.10 29.70 -12.17
N LEU A 105 16.89 28.40 -11.94
CA LEU A 105 17.88 27.36 -12.23
C LEU A 105 17.86 26.92 -13.70
N THR A 106 18.96 26.28 -14.12
CA THR A 106 19.03 25.57 -15.41
C THR A 106 17.98 24.46 -15.51
N ALA A 107 17.62 24.03 -16.72
CA ALA A 107 16.58 23.01 -16.91
C ALA A 107 16.83 21.71 -16.10
N ALA A 108 18.07 21.22 -16.06
CA ALA A 108 18.43 20.01 -15.30
C ALA A 108 18.31 20.24 -13.78
N SER A 109 18.87 21.33 -13.27
CA SER A 109 18.82 21.68 -11.84
C SER A 109 17.41 22.02 -11.37
N ARG A 110 16.60 22.65 -12.24
CA ARG A 110 15.19 22.97 -11.97
C ARG A 110 14.37 21.70 -11.73
N THR A 111 14.58 20.65 -12.52
CA THR A 111 13.86 19.39 -12.31
C THR A 111 14.14 18.78 -10.94
N GLN A 112 15.42 18.74 -10.53
CA GLN A 112 15.75 18.24 -9.19
C GLN A 112 15.14 19.13 -8.10
N CYS A 113 15.17 20.45 -8.26
CA CYS A 113 14.57 21.40 -7.32
C CYS A 113 13.05 21.18 -7.14
N PHE A 114 12.31 20.95 -8.23
CA PHE A 114 10.88 20.62 -8.15
C PHE A 114 10.64 19.28 -7.44
N VAL A 115 11.48 18.27 -7.70
CA VAL A 115 11.41 16.96 -7.05
C VAL A 115 11.66 17.08 -5.54
N ASP A 116 12.68 17.82 -5.15
CA ASP A 116 13.03 18.06 -3.73
C ASP A 116 12.00 18.95 -3.03
N HIS A 117 11.37 19.88 -3.75
CA HIS A 117 10.24 20.66 -3.25
C HIS A 117 9.05 19.75 -2.98
N LYS A 118 8.70 18.89 -3.93
CA LYS A 118 7.58 17.96 -3.84
C LYS A 118 7.67 17.04 -2.63
N SER A 119 8.84 16.51 -2.33
CA SER A 119 9.04 15.63 -1.16
C SER A 119 8.87 16.35 0.19
N LYS A 120 8.85 17.69 0.20
CA LYS A 120 8.68 18.52 1.41
C LYS A 120 7.29 19.11 1.54
N ILE A 121 6.39 18.88 0.56
CA ILE A 121 5.01 19.34 0.64
C ILE A 121 4.34 18.66 1.82
N LEU A 122 3.91 19.45 2.80
CA LEU A 122 3.10 18.97 3.90
C LEU A 122 1.72 18.62 3.38
N VAL A 123 1.31 17.37 3.57
CA VAL A 123 -0.03 16.92 3.21
C VAL A 123 -1.01 17.51 4.21
N ASN A 124 -1.74 18.54 3.78
CA ASN A 124 -2.87 19.06 4.55
C ASN A 124 -4.07 18.13 4.31
N VAL A 125 -4.38 17.31 5.31
CA VAL A 125 -5.62 16.53 5.35
C VAL A 125 -6.74 17.49 5.79
N SER A 126 -7.11 18.42 4.91
CA SER A 126 -8.40 19.08 5.08
C SER A 126 -9.45 17.97 5.00
N HIS A 127 -10.20 17.78 6.09
CA HIS A 127 -11.32 16.85 6.10
C HIS A 127 -12.26 17.27 4.98
N GLU A 128 -12.39 16.42 3.96
CA GLU A 128 -13.51 16.59 3.04
C GLU A 128 -14.79 16.53 3.89
N PRO A 129 -15.68 17.52 3.78
CA PRO A 129 -16.94 17.48 4.50
C PRO A 129 -17.69 16.20 4.11
N ASP A 130 -18.35 15.58 5.08
CA ASP A 130 -19.18 14.40 4.81
C ASP A 130 -20.40 14.83 4.00
N VAL A 131 -20.33 14.63 2.69
CA VAL A 131 -21.39 14.99 1.73
C VAL A 131 -22.29 13.76 1.52
N SER A 132 -23.61 13.95 1.64
CA SER A 132 -24.57 12.86 1.46
C SER A 132 -24.54 12.30 0.04
N ALA A 133 -24.91 11.03 -0.11
CA ALA A 133 -24.90 10.35 -1.41
C ALA A 133 -25.82 11.06 -2.43
N GLN A 134 -26.92 11.68 -1.98
CA GLN A 134 -27.82 12.43 -2.84
C GLN A 134 -27.18 13.71 -3.38
N VAL A 135 -26.41 14.43 -2.55
CA VAL A 135 -25.71 15.64 -2.99
C VAL A 135 -24.60 15.28 -3.98
N LEU A 136 -23.81 14.24 -3.70
CA LEU A 136 -22.79 13.74 -4.63
C LEU A 136 -23.39 13.38 -6.00
N CYS A 137 -24.53 12.69 -6.01
CA CYS A 137 -25.19 12.34 -7.26
C CYS A 137 -25.80 13.53 -8.00
N LYS A 138 -26.22 14.56 -7.28
CA LYS A 138 -26.72 15.80 -7.88
C LYS A 138 -25.57 16.53 -8.59
N GLU A 139 -24.47 16.77 -7.89
CA GLU A 139 -23.28 17.46 -8.42
C GLU A 139 -22.70 16.71 -9.63
N TYR A 140 -22.61 15.37 -9.53
CA TYR A 140 -22.16 14.53 -10.64
C TYR A 140 -23.06 14.61 -11.88
N LYS A 141 -24.39 14.65 -11.70
CA LYS A 141 -25.35 14.78 -12.82
C LYS A 141 -25.36 16.17 -13.44
N GLU A 142 -25.06 17.21 -12.65
CA GLU A 142 -24.96 18.59 -13.13
C GLU A 142 -23.74 18.77 -14.03
N ASP A 143 -22.57 18.28 -13.61
CA ASP A 143 -21.34 18.32 -14.41
C ASP A 143 -20.38 17.19 -14.01
N GLU A 144 -20.46 16.04 -14.71
CA GLU A 144 -19.58 14.87 -14.49
C GLU A 144 -18.10 15.27 -14.57
N LYS A 145 -17.73 16.11 -15.55
CA LYS A 145 -16.32 16.45 -15.81
C LYS A 145 -15.75 17.33 -14.70
N LYS A 146 -16.53 18.30 -14.23
CA LYS A 146 -16.16 19.14 -13.09
C LYS A 146 -16.04 18.32 -11.82
N HIS A 147 -17.02 17.46 -11.52
CA HIS A 147 -17.03 16.61 -10.32
C HIS A 147 -15.80 15.69 -10.25
N LEU A 148 -15.47 15.02 -11.35
CA LEU A 148 -14.28 14.16 -11.42
C LEU A 148 -12.98 14.97 -11.36
N GLY A 149 -12.98 16.20 -11.89
CA GLY A 149 -11.86 17.13 -11.77
C GLY A 149 -11.60 17.57 -10.33
N GLU A 150 -12.65 17.84 -9.56
CA GLU A 150 -12.58 18.17 -8.14
C GLU A 150 -12.08 16.98 -7.32
N PHE A 151 -12.60 15.76 -7.58
CA PHE A 151 -12.07 14.53 -6.98
C PHE A 151 -10.56 14.39 -7.21
N ILE A 152 -10.11 14.54 -8.46
CA ILE A 152 -8.68 14.49 -8.79
C ILE A 152 -7.89 15.56 -8.03
N TYR A 153 -8.41 16.79 -7.97
CA TYR A 153 -7.75 17.91 -7.32
C TYR A 153 -7.48 17.63 -5.84
N TYR A 154 -8.51 17.23 -5.08
CA TYR A 154 -8.36 16.95 -3.65
C TYR A 154 -7.55 15.69 -3.39
N PHE A 155 -7.85 14.58 -4.09
CA PHE A 155 -7.16 13.31 -3.89
C PHE A 155 -5.66 13.41 -4.22
N SER A 156 -5.30 14.13 -5.29
CA SER A 156 -3.89 14.32 -5.66
C SER A 156 -3.10 15.12 -4.61
N ARG A 157 -3.72 16.13 -3.98
CA ARG A 157 -3.09 16.94 -2.92
C ARG A 157 -2.91 16.16 -1.63
N GLN A 158 -3.81 15.22 -1.34
CA GLN A 158 -3.67 14.28 -0.22
C GLN A 158 -2.63 13.20 -0.48
N HIS A 159 -2.32 12.92 -1.76
CA HIS A 159 -1.44 11.84 -2.18
C HIS A 159 -0.34 12.34 -3.13
N VAL A 160 0.47 13.30 -2.68
CA VAL A 160 1.49 13.95 -3.51
C VAL A 160 2.51 12.96 -4.11
N MET A 161 2.87 11.90 -3.38
CA MET A 161 3.83 10.88 -3.84
C MET A 161 3.18 9.69 -4.57
N LEU A 162 1.87 9.72 -4.82
CA LEU A 162 1.19 8.66 -5.56
C LEU A 162 1.40 8.83 -7.08
N GLN A 163 1.55 7.72 -7.79
CA GLN A 163 1.85 7.77 -9.23
C GLN A 163 0.60 8.25 -10.00
N PRO A 164 0.69 9.21 -10.93
CA PRO A 164 -0.49 9.81 -11.57
C PRO A 164 -1.43 8.82 -12.26
N GLN A 165 -0.91 7.82 -12.94
CA GLN A 165 -1.71 6.76 -13.57
C GLN A 165 -2.52 5.92 -12.57
N ILE A 166 -2.06 5.82 -11.32
CA ILE A 166 -2.81 5.14 -10.25
C ILE A 166 -3.98 6.03 -9.80
N ILE A 167 -3.77 7.34 -9.70
CA ILE A 167 -4.84 8.32 -9.43
C ILE A 167 -5.91 8.27 -10.53
N VAL A 168 -5.51 8.19 -11.81
CA VAL A 168 -6.47 8.02 -12.91
C VAL A 168 -7.28 6.73 -12.75
N GLY A 169 -6.64 5.61 -12.40
CA GLY A 169 -7.34 4.34 -12.15
C GLY A 169 -8.32 4.41 -10.97
N ILE A 170 -7.96 5.12 -9.90
CA ILE A 170 -8.83 5.38 -8.75
C ILE A 170 -10.01 6.27 -9.16
N MET A 171 -9.78 7.34 -9.92
CA MET A 171 -10.83 8.20 -10.45
C MET A 171 -11.82 7.42 -11.33
N HIS A 172 -11.33 6.53 -12.21
CA HIS A 172 -12.22 5.66 -12.99
C HIS A 172 -13.08 4.78 -12.09
N GLY A 173 -12.48 4.15 -11.06
CA GLY A 173 -13.24 3.35 -10.09
C GLY A 173 -14.30 4.15 -9.36
N TYR A 174 -13.99 5.39 -8.96
CA TYR A 174 -14.96 6.31 -8.35
C TYR A 174 -16.08 6.67 -9.31
N ASN A 175 -15.76 6.97 -10.58
CA ASN A 175 -16.74 7.25 -11.62
C ASN A 175 -17.72 6.08 -11.83
N GLU A 176 -17.23 4.84 -11.83
CA GLU A 176 -18.10 3.66 -11.97
C GLU A 176 -19.08 3.49 -10.80
N ILE A 177 -18.70 3.89 -9.58
CA ILE A 177 -19.61 3.90 -8.43
C ILE A 177 -20.71 4.93 -8.65
N LEU A 178 -20.33 6.16 -9.03
CA LEU A 178 -21.28 7.24 -9.31
C LEU A 178 -22.27 6.84 -10.41
N LYS A 179 -21.76 6.33 -11.54
CA LYS A 179 -22.59 5.83 -12.66
C LYS A 179 -23.54 4.73 -12.23
N SER A 180 -23.08 3.78 -11.41
CA SER A 180 -23.92 2.66 -11.03
C SER A 180 -24.92 2.99 -9.92
N CYS A 181 -24.58 3.85 -8.96
CA CYS A 181 -25.42 4.13 -7.80
C CYS A 181 -26.35 5.34 -7.98
N CYS A 182 -25.99 6.34 -8.79
CA CYS A 182 -26.79 7.57 -8.90
C CYS A 182 -28.11 7.40 -9.68
N HIS A 183 -28.37 6.22 -10.24
CA HIS A 183 -29.63 5.85 -10.87
C HIS A 183 -30.47 4.87 -10.03
N GLU A 184 -29.94 4.41 -8.89
CA GLU A 184 -30.65 3.50 -7.99
C GLU A 184 -31.76 4.22 -7.20
N LYS A 185 -32.80 3.47 -6.83
CA LYS A 185 -33.87 3.99 -5.98
C LYS A 185 -33.37 4.28 -4.57
N ASP A 186 -32.54 3.38 -4.04
CA ASP A 186 -31.85 3.54 -2.77
C ASP A 186 -30.37 3.87 -3.01
N VAL A 187 -30.13 5.14 -3.29
CA VAL A 187 -28.79 5.67 -3.56
C VAL A 187 -27.87 5.44 -2.35
N GLN A 188 -28.38 5.62 -1.12
CA GLN A 188 -27.55 5.54 0.08
C GLN A 188 -27.03 4.12 0.29
N SER A 189 -27.90 3.11 0.26
CA SER A 189 -27.48 1.72 0.42
C SER A 189 -26.49 1.27 -0.65
N CYS A 190 -26.66 1.72 -1.91
CA CYS A 190 -25.71 1.42 -2.98
C CYS A 190 -24.32 2.02 -2.71
N PHE A 191 -24.27 3.28 -2.25
CA PHE A 191 -23.03 3.93 -1.89
C PHE A 191 -22.37 3.23 -0.70
N ASP A 192 -23.11 2.91 0.35
CA ASP A 192 -22.56 2.27 1.54
C ASP A 192 -21.88 0.93 1.20
N GLU A 193 -22.45 0.13 0.29
CA GLU A 193 -21.83 -1.11 -0.16
C GLU A 193 -20.60 -0.86 -1.05
N LYS A 194 -20.74 -0.06 -2.12
CA LYS A 194 -19.70 0.06 -3.17
C LYS A 194 -18.59 1.03 -2.80
N LYS A 195 -18.89 2.15 -2.13
CA LYS A 195 -17.91 3.17 -1.72
C LYS A 195 -16.97 2.62 -0.67
N ASN A 196 -17.45 1.82 0.27
CA ASN A 196 -16.60 1.18 1.29
C ASN A 196 -15.60 0.22 0.67
N LEU A 197 -16.06 -0.67 -0.24
CA LEU A 197 -15.16 -1.58 -0.96
C LEU A 197 -14.13 -0.82 -1.82
N PHE A 198 -14.53 0.30 -2.42
CA PHE A 198 -13.63 1.15 -3.19
C PHE A 198 -12.60 1.87 -2.34
N LYS A 199 -13.02 2.43 -1.21
CA LYS A 199 -12.13 3.09 -0.23
C LYS A 199 -11.08 2.10 0.25
N GLN A 200 -11.50 0.92 0.69
CA GLN A 200 -10.61 -0.15 1.12
C GLN A 200 -9.58 -0.52 0.04
N LYS A 201 -10.01 -0.80 -1.19
CA LYS A 201 -9.08 -1.13 -2.30
C LYS A 201 -8.12 0.01 -2.62
N THR A 202 -8.58 1.25 -2.48
CA THR A 202 -7.77 2.45 -2.70
C THR A 202 -6.69 2.57 -1.62
N GLU A 203 -7.08 2.45 -0.35
CA GLU A 203 -6.19 2.51 0.81
C GLU A 203 -5.17 1.37 0.81
N GLU A 204 -5.59 0.13 0.48
CA GLU A 204 -4.69 -1.00 0.28
C GLU A 204 -3.61 -0.69 -0.75
N ARG A 205 -4.02 -0.09 -1.88
CA ARG A 205 -3.10 0.23 -2.97
C ARG A 205 -2.15 1.36 -2.60
N VAL A 206 -2.64 2.40 -1.93
CA VAL A 206 -1.82 3.51 -1.43
C VAL A 206 -0.81 3.00 -0.41
N THR A 207 -1.25 2.15 0.52
CA THR A 207 -0.41 1.53 1.55
C THR A 207 0.67 0.62 0.95
N GLU A 208 0.35 -0.18 -0.07
CA GLU A 208 1.34 -0.99 -0.79
C GLU A 208 2.46 -0.12 -1.40
N LEU A 209 2.08 0.97 -2.09
CA LEU A 209 3.05 1.86 -2.74
C LEU A 209 3.88 2.63 -1.71
N MET A 210 3.28 3.08 -0.61
CA MET A 210 3.99 3.72 0.50
C MET A 210 4.97 2.74 1.16
N SER A 211 4.53 1.50 1.43
CA SER A 211 5.40 0.42 1.96
C SER A 211 6.63 0.20 1.06
N LEU A 212 6.47 0.16 -0.27
CA LEU A 212 7.61 0.01 -1.18
C LEU A 212 8.62 1.17 -1.06
N CYS A 213 8.15 2.41 -0.88
CA CYS A 213 9.04 3.54 -0.65
C CYS A 213 9.76 3.47 0.69
N LEU A 214 9.06 3.11 1.77
CA LEU A 214 9.65 2.93 3.09
C LEU A 214 10.69 1.80 3.12
N ILE A 215 10.42 0.70 2.41
CA ILE A 215 11.38 -0.39 2.25
C ILE A 215 12.61 0.09 1.47
N GLN A 216 12.41 0.82 0.38
CA GLN A 216 13.49 1.34 -0.45
C GLN A 216 14.38 2.32 0.32
N GLU A 217 13.79 3.16 1.17
CA GLU A 217 14.50 4.08 2.06
C GLU A 217 15.30 3.32 3.12
N LYS A 218 14.65 2.38 3.82
CA LYS A 218 15.23 1.70 4.99
C LYS A 218 16.23 0.60 4.64
N TYR A 219 15.91 -0.23 3.64
CA TYR A 219 16.65 -1.45 3.33
C TYR A 219 17.33 -1.41 1.95
N GLY A 220 17.10 -0.35 1.17
CA GLY A 220 17.59 -0.24 -0.19
C GLY A 220 17.02 -1.31 -1.13
N ASP A 221 17.77 -1.57 -2.21
CA ASP A 221 17.27 -2.34 -3.36
C ASP A 221 17.11 -3.81 -3.07
N ARG A 222 17.86 -4.33 -2.09
CA ARG A 222 18.00 -5.77 -1.88
C ARG A 222 16.64 -6.39 -1.55
N ILE A 223 15.89 -5.77 -0.64
CA ILE A 223 14.56 -6.25 -0.25
C ILE A 223 13.53 -6.03 -1.35
N ILE A 224 13.58 -4.90 -2.06
CA ILE A 224 12.69 -4.65 -3.22
C ILE A 224 12.91 -5.72 -4.29
N LYS A 225 14.16 -5.99 -4.67
CA LYS A 225 14.53 -7.02 -5.64
C LYS A 225 14.08 -8.41 -5.19
N ALA A 226 14.22 -8.74 -3.90
CA ALA A 226 13.77 -10.02 -3.37
C ALA A 226 12.23 -10.16 -3.43
N LYS A 227 11.48 -9.15 -2.97
CA LYS A 227 10.01 -9.13 -3.05
C LYS A 227 9.52 -9.25 -4.49
N LYS A 228 10.14 -8.52 -5.42
CA LYS A 228 9.76 -8.55 -6.84
C LYS A 228 10.18 -9.84 -7.55
N ASN A 229 11.30 -10.45 -7.16
CA ASN A 229 11.66 -11.79 -7.61
C ASN A 229 10.59 -12.81 -7.18
N ILE A 230 10.17 -12.79 -5.91
CA ILE A 230 9.09 -13.68 -5.41
C ILE A 230 7.80 -13.43 -6.19
N GLN A 231 7.34 -12.17 -6.21
CA GLN A 231 6.09 -11.79 -6.86
C GLN A 231 6.06 -12.24 -8.31
N TYR A 232 7.07 -11.90 -9.12
CA TYR A 232 7.06 -12.25 -10.53
C TYR A 232 7.25 -13.75 -10.78
N SER A 233 8.06 -14.43 -9.97
CA SER A 233 8.20 -15.89 -10.06
C SER A 233 6.90 -16.62 -9.75
N GLN A 234 6.07 -16.09 -8.83
CA GLN A 234 4.75 -16.64 -8.53
C GLN A 234 3.72 -16.27 -9.62
N THR A 235 3.70 -15.02 -10.09
CA THR A 235 2.66 -14.54 -11.03
C THR A 235 2.88 -15.02 -12.47
N ILE A 236 4.14 -15.10 -12.93
CA ILE A 236 4.52 -15.56 -14.27
C ILE A 236 5.54 -16.70 -14.17
N PRO A 237 5.17 -17.86 -13.56
CA PRO A 237 6.10 -18.93 -13.25
C PRO A 237 6.73 -19.58 -14.49
N GLN A 238 6.25 -19.29 -15.70
CA GLN A 238 6.80 -19.74 -16.98
C GLN A 238 8.06 -18.96 -17.38
N ALA A 239 8.23 -17.74 -16.86
CA ALA A 239 9.38 -16.91 -17.17
C ALA A 239 10.68 -17.52 -16.67
N SER A 240 11.73 -17.42 -17.48
CA SER A 240 13.08 -17.84 -17.12
C SER A 240 13.69 -16.96 -16.02
N TYR A 241 14.67 -17.47 -15.28
CA TYR A 241 15.39 -16.68 -14.28
C TYR A 241 15.96 -15.37 -14.85
N ALA A 242 16.52 -15.39 -16.07
CA ALA A 242 17.08 -14.20 -16.71
C ALA A 242 16.02 -13.12 -16.97
N GLN A 243 14.81 -13.51 -17.36
CA GLN A 243 13.68 -12.58 -17.52
C GLN A 243 13.25 -11.99 -16.17
N ILE A 244 13.10 -12.82 -15.15
CA ILE A 244 12.77 -12.36 -13.79
C ILE A 244 13.85 -11.43 -13.24
N GLU A 245 15.13 -11.73 -13.49
CA GLU A 245 16.26 -10.91 -13.09
C GLU A 245 16.28 -9.55 -13.78
N SER A 246 15.98 -9.50 -15.08
CA SER A 246 15.78 -8.23 -15.81
C SER A 246 14.65 -7.42 -15.18
N PHE A 247 13.47 -8.03 -15.03
CA PHE A 247 12.28 -7.33 -14.52
C PHE A 247 12.46 -6.83 -13.08
N LYS A 248 12.99 -7.65 -12.16
CA LYS A 248 13.19 -7.23 -10.75
C LYS A 248 14.16 -6.04 -10.65
N ASN A 249 15.21 -6.02 -11.48
CA ASN A 249 16.19 -4.93 -11.48
C ASN A 249 15.57 -3.63 -12.01
N ARG A 250 14.84 -3.70 -13.13
CA ARG A 250 14.12 -2.53 -13.68
C ARG A 250 13.09 -1.98 -12.70
N VAL A 251 12.37 -2.85 -12.00
CA VAL A 251 11.35 -2.43 -11.02
C VAL A 251 11.96 -1.84 -9.76
N SER A 252 13.14 -2.31 -9.35
CA SER A 252 13.89 -1.69 -8.25
C SER A 252 14.29 -0.25 -8.60
N THR A 253 14.80 -0.02 -9.82
CA THR A 253 15.10 1.33 -10.30
C THR A 253 13.84 2.19 -10.38
N LEU A 254 12.78 1.65 -10.99
CA LEU A 254 11.47 2.33 -11.08
C LEU A 254 10.95 2.74 -9.69
N THR A 255 11.04 1.85 -8.70
CA THR A 255 10.62 2.13 -7.32
C THR A 255 11.36 3.36 -6.78
N LYS A 256 12.69 3.44 -6.93
CA LYS A 256 13.45 4.64 -6.54
C LYS A 256 12.98 5.89 -7.26
N THR A 257 12.81 5.82 -8.57
CA THR A 257 12.39 6.95 -9.40
C THR A 257 11.02 7.47 -8.97
N CYS A 258 10.08 6.58 -8.68
CA CYS A 258 8.75 6.96 -8.20
C CYS A 258 8.81 7.52 -6.77
N CYS A 259 9.55 6.88 -5.86
CA CYS A 259 9.65 7.27 -4.46
C CYS A 259 10.45 8.56 -4.25
N SER A 260 11.31 8.96 -5.18
CA SER A 260 11.95 10.27 -5.14
C SER A 260 11.00 11.42 -5.48
N GLY A 261 9.86 11.14 -6.11
CA GLY A 261 8.91 12.16 -6.56
C GLY A 261 9.05 12.53 -8.04
N ASN A 262 10.00 11.94 -8.77
CA ASN A 262 10.17 12.15 -10.21
C ASN A 262 9.10 11.40 -11.03
N MET A 263 7.86 11.88 -10.97
CA MET A 263 6.69 11.19 -11.53
C MET A 263 6.72 11.07 -13.05
N ILE A 264 7.35 12.01 -13.76
CA ILE A 264 7.48 11.94 -15.22
C ILE A 264 8.37 10.76 -15.61
N ALA A 265 9.55 10.63 -14.96
CA ALA A 265 10.43 9.49 -15.20
C ALA A 265 9.78 8.18 -14.73
N CYS A 266 9.14 8.17 -13.56
CA CYS A 266 8.40 7.02 -13.04
C CYS A 266 7.34 6.50 -14.03
N MET A 267 6.47 7.37 -14.55
CA MET A 267 5.44 6.99 -15.53
C MET A 267 6.05 6.40 -16.80
N ARG A 268 7.11 7.02 -17.32
CA ARG A 268 7.82 6.57 -18.52
C ARG A 268 8.46 5.20 -18.32
N GLU A 269 9.27 5.05 -17.27
CA GLU A 269 9.96 3.80 -16.95
C GLU A 269 8.96 2.66 -16.71
N ARG A 270 7.84 2.94 -16.03
CA ARG A 270 6.75 1.96 -15.84
C ARG A 270 6.13 1.55 -17.17
N LYS A 271 5.84 2.50 -18.06
CA LYS A 271 5.30 2.21 -19.39
C LYS A 271 6.26 1.33 -20.18
N GLU A 272 7.54 1.70 -20.24
CA GLU A 272 8.58 0.94 -20.94
C GLU A 272 8.74 -0.47 -20.36
N LEU A 273 8.55 -0.65 -19.05
CA LEU A 273 8.57 -1.96 -18.41
C LEU A 273 7.40 -2.84 -18.87
N VAL A 274 6.19 -2.28 -18.86
CA VAL A 274 4.99 -3.01 -19.27
C VAL A 274 4.99 -3.27 -20.78
N ASP A 275 5.50 -2.34 -21.60
CA ASP A 275 5.69 -2.52 -23.03
C ASP A 275 6.67 -3.66 -23.34
N GLU A 276 7.81 -3.75 -22.63
CA GLU A 276 8.75 -4.86 -22.80
C GLU A 276 8.09 -6.21 -22.47
N LEU A 277 7.36 -6.28 -21.35
CA LEU A 277 6.65 -7.49 -20.94
C LEU A 277 5.64 -7.93 -22.01
N CYS A 278 4.83 -7.01 -22.52
CA CYS A 278 3.84 -7.28 -23.56
C CYS A 278 4.43 -7.53 -24.95
N GLY A 279 5.65 -7.05 -25.22
CA GLY A 279 6.40 -7.35 -26.43
C GLY A 279 7.01 -8.76 -26.45
N ASN A 280 7.02 -9.46 -25.31
CA ASN A 280 7.54 -10.82 -25.21
C ASN A 280 6.46 -11.83 -25.65
N HIS A 281 6.35 -12.05 -26.97
CA HIS A 281 5.35 -12.93 -27.56
C HIS A 281 5.31 -14.34 -26.95
N ALA A 282 6.48 -14.92 -26.62
CA ALA A 282 6.54 -16.24 -25.99
C ALA A 282 5.86 -16.26 -24.61
N LEU A 283 6.14 -15.28 -23.75
CA LEU A 283 5.48 -15.17 -22.43
C LEU A 283 4.00 -14.85 -22.56
N VAL A 284 3.63 -13.95 -23.46
CA VAL A 284 2.23 -13.57 -23.71
C VAL A 284 1.42 -14.77 -24.19
N SER A 285 1.97 -15.62 -25.06
CA SER A 285 1.31 -16.84 -25.53
C SER A 285 1.18 -17.91 -24.44
N GLN A 286 2.10 -17.96 -23.47
CA GLN A 286 2.10 -18.95 -22.40
C GLN A 286 1.25 -18.55 -21.18
N CYS A 287 0.88 -17.27 -21.06
CA CYS A 287 0.13 -16.71 -19.93
C CYS A 287 -1.14 -15.99 -20.41
N GLU A 288 -2.28 -16.68 -20.35
CA GLU A 288 -3.59 -16.19 -20.84
C GLU A 288 -3.96 -14.82 -20.25
N HIS A 289 -3.89 -14.65 -18.93
CA HIS A 289 -4.19 -13.36 -18.29
C HIS A 289 -3.23 -12.24 -18.71
N LEU A 290 -1.97 -12.55 -19.00
CA LEU A 290 -1.03 -11.56 -19.51
C LEU A 290 -1.44 -11.07 -20.90
N SER A 291 -1.89 -11.98 -21.77
CA SER A 291 -2.45 -11.63 -23.08
C SER A 291 -3.67 -10.71 -22.98
N GLU A 292 -4.57 -10.97 -22.04
CA GLU A 292 -5.72 -10.08 -21.78
C GLU A 292 -5.28 -8.71 -21.27
N CYS A 293 -4.34 -8.67 -20.31
CA CYS A 293 -3.81 -7.41 -19.80
C CYS A 293 -3.14 -6.60 -20.89
N CYS A 294 -2.35 -7.22 -21.76
CA CYS A 294 -1.62 -6.54 -22.84
C CYS A 294 -2.53 -5.89 -23.90
N LYS A 295 -3.82 -6.24 -23.94
CA LYS A 295 -4.84 -5.58 -24.79
C LYS A 295 -5.44 -4.32 -24.15
N LYS A 296 -5.21 -4.07 -22.86
CA LYS A 296 -5.75 -2.91 -22.15
C LYS A 296 -4.99 -1.62 -22.48
N SER A 297 -5.61 -0.49 -22.16
CA SER A 297 -5.04 0.85 -22.34
C SER A 297 -3.73 1.04 -21.57
N VAL A 298 -2.92 2.04 -21.95
CA VAL A 298 -1.65 2.37 -21.28
C VAL A 298 -1.82 2.65 -19.78
N VAL A 299 -2.99 3.16 -19.39
CA VAL A 299 -3.35 3.47 -17.99
C VAL A 299 -3.67 2.20 -17.21
N GLU A 300 -4.50 1.31 -17.77
CA GLU A 300 -5.06 0.17 -17.03
C GLU A 300 -4.16 -1.07 -17.07
N ARG A 301 -3.41 -1.25 -18.16
CA ARG A 301 -2.60 -2.45 -18.42
C ARG A 301 -1.62 -2.75 -17.29
N GLY A 302 -0.97 -1.73 -16.73
CA GLY A 302 -0.05 -1.92 -15.61
C GLY A 302 -0.73 -2.41 -14.33
N SER A 303 -1.95 -1.94 -14.04
CA SER A 303 -2.75 -2.43 -12.91
C SER A 303 -3.23 -3.87 -13.14
N CYS A 304 -3.67 -4.17 -14.37
CA CYS A 304 -4.06 -5.52 -14.75
C CYS A 304 -2.91 -6.53 -14.56
N VAL A 305 -1.70 -6.22 -15.05
CA VAL A 305 -0.52 -7.09 -14.88
C VAL A 305 -0.21 -7.35 -13.41
N GLN A 306 -0.37 -6.34 -12.55
CA GLN A 306 -0.12 -6.49 -11.11
C GLN A 306 -1.15 -7.36 -10.39
N ASN A 307 -2.39 -7.39 -10.89
CA ASN A 307 -3.52 -8.12 -10.31
C ASN A 307 -3.78 -9.47 -11.01
N MET A 308 -2.87 -9.95 -11.85
CA MET A 308 -3.02 -11.24 -12.51
C MET A 308 -3.13 -12.36 -11.48
N LYS A 309 -4.10 -13.26 -11.70
CA LYS A 309 -4.28 -14.42 -10.82
C LYS A 309 -3.05 -15.33 -10.89
N VAL A 310 -2.56 -15.71 -9.73
CA VAL A 310 -1.46 -16.64 -9.56
C VAL A 310 -1.94 -18.07 -9.86
N LYS A 311 -1.17 -18.82 -10.66
CA LYS A 311 -1.45 -20.23 -11.00
C LYS A 311 -0.20 -21.07 -10.82
N LYS A 312 -0.32 -22.22 -10.14
CA LYS A 312 0.78 -23.18 -9.99
C LYS A 312 1.15 -23.73 -11.36
N LEU A 313 2.44 -23.70 -11.69
CA LEU A 313 2.94 -24.27 -12.94
C LEU A 313 2.98 -25.79 -12.84
N ALA A 314 2.40 -26.48 -13.83
CA ALA A 314 2.46 -27.93 -13.91
C ALA A 314 3.86 -28.42 -14.32
N GLY A 315 4.23 -29.62 -13.89
CA GLY A 315 5.48 -30.29 -14.30
C GLY A 315 6.74 -29.88 -13.54
N LEU A 316 6.65 -28.97 -12.57
CA LEU A 316 7.74 -28.73 -11.61
C LEU A 316 7.64 -29.71 -10.43
N SER A 317 8.78 -30.11 -9.89
CA SER A 317 8.87 -30.76 -8.58
C SER A 317 8.21 -29.88 -7.51
N GLU A 318 7.63 -30.52 -6.49
CA GLU A 318 7.04 -29.77 -5.37
C GLU A 318 8.11 -29.00 -4.59
N HIS A 319 9.25 -29.64 -4.32
CA HIS A 319 10.37 -29.03 -3.61
C HIS A 319 11.51 -28.66 -4.56
N TYR A 320 12.22 -27.59 -4.23
CA TYR A 320 13.49 -27.26 -4.86
C TYR A 320 14.65 -27.76 -4.00
N GLU A 321 15.33 -28.80 -4.48
CA GLU A 321 16.42 -29.45 -3.76
C GLU A 321 17.73 -28.66 -3.91
N VAL A 322 17.89 -27.61 -3.09
CA VAL A 322 19.12 -26.79 -3.05
C VAL A 322 20.37 -27.66 -2.87
N HIS A 323 20.23 -28.76 -2.12
CA HIS A 323 21.32 -29.67 -1.78
C HIS A 323 21.98 -30.32 -3.01
N GLU A 324 21.20 -30.61 -4.06
CA GLU A 324 21.68 -31.19 -5.32
C GLU A 324 22.58 -30.22 -6.11
N HIS A 325 22.46 -28.92 -5.84
CA HIS A 325 23.17 -27.86 -6.56
C HIS A 325 24.20 -27.13 -5.69
N LEU A 326 24.55 -27.66 -4.50
CA LEU A 326 25.39 -26.95 -3.52
C LEU A 326 26.79 -26.60 -4.04
N ALA A 327 27.41 -27.45 -4.86
CA ALA A 327 28.75 -27.17 -5.39
C ALA A 327 28.77 -25.91 -6.27
N GLU A 328 27.87 -25.81 -7.26
CA GLU A 328 27.73 -24.63 -8.12
C GLU A 328 27.23 -23.42 -7.32
N THR A 329 26.29 -23.65 -6.40
CA THR A 329 25.72 -22.62 -5.54
C THR A 329 26.79 -21.98 -4.66
N CYS A 330 27.62 -22.78 -3.98
CA CYS A 330 28.68 -22.28 -3.11
C CYS A 330 29.78 -21.56 -3.90
N LYS A 331 30.10 -22.00 -5.12
CA LYS A 331 31.00 -21.26 -6.02
C LYS A 331 30.42 -19.88 -6.32
N THR A 332 29.19 -19.82 -6.80
CA THR A 332 28.52 -18.55 -7.14
C THR A 332 28.31 -17.67 -5.91
N PHE A 333 28.03 -18.26 -4.75
CA PHE A 333 27.77 -17.54 -3.50
C PHE A 333 29.02 -16.87 -2.93
N LYS A 334 30.21 -17.45 -3.11
CA LYS A 334 31.48 -16.81 -2.71
C LYS A 334 31.77 -15.55 -3.53
N ASP A 335 31.50 -15.59 -4.83
CA ASP A 335 31.80 -14.48 -5.74
C ASP A 335 30.67 -13.43 -5.75
N THR A 336 29.42 -13.90 -5.77
CA THR A 336 28.21 -13.09 -5.95
C THR A 336 27.03 -13.63 -5.12
N PRO A 337 27.02 -13.42 -3.78
CA PRO A 337 25.99 -13.96 -2.88
C PRO A 337 24.55 -13.70 -3.35
N ASP A 338 24.23 -12.46 -3.73
CA ASP A 338 22.89 -12.07 -4.15
C ASP A 338 22.43 -12.75 -5.46
N LYS A 339 23.36 -13.10 -6.36
CA LYS A 339 23.04 -13.83 -7.59
C LYS A 339 22.69 -15.29 -7.28
N ALA A 340 23.46 -15.95 -6.41
CA ALA A 340 23.18 -17.31 -5.96
C ALA A 340 21.82 -17.37 -5.23
N LEU A 341 21.61 -16.48 -4.26
CA LEU A 341 20.34 -16.38 -3.53
C LEU A 341 19.17 -16.02 -4.46
N GLY A 342 19.40 -15.17 -5.46
CA GLY A 342 18.39 -14.80 -6.44
C GLY A 342 17.83 -15.99 -7.23
N LYS A 343 18.71 -16.92 -7.64
CA LYS A 343 18.32 -18.14 -8.37
C LYS A 343 17.54 -19.11 -7.47
N ILE A 344 18.00 -19.33 -6.24
CA ILE A 344 17.30 -20.17 -5.26
C ILE A 344 15.90 -19.58 -4.97
N LEU A 345 15.84 -18.26 -4.73
CA LEU A 345 14.60 -17.55 -4.46
C LEU A 345 13.61 -17.70 -5.62
N TYR A 346 14.08 -17.61 -6.87
CA TYR A 346 13.26 -17.83 -8.06
C TYR A 346 12.68 -19.25 -8.12
N GLU A 347 13.52 -20.28 -7.93
CA GLU A 347 13.08 -21.68 -8.02
C GLU A 347 12.08 -22.04 -6.91
N ILE A 348 12.29 -21.56 -5.69
CA ILE A 348 11.35 -21.76 -4.59
C ILE A 348 10.04 -21.02 -4.87
N SER A 349 10.11 -19.75 -5.24
CA SER A 349 8.91 -18.91 -5.39
C SER A 349 7.97 -19.41 -6.49
N ARG A 350 8.49 -19.86 -7.63
CA ARG A 350 7.64 -20.36 -8.74
C ARG A 350 6.95 -21.69 -8.44
N ARG A 351 7.42 -22.46 -7.44
CA ARG A 351 6.83 -23.72 -6.98
C ARG A 351 5.76 -23.53 -5.90
N HIS A 352 5.87 -22.44 -5.13
CA HIS A 352 5.06 -22.15 -3.96
C HIS A 352 4.22 -20.87 -4.12
N PRO A 353 3.24 -20.83 -5.04
CA PRO A 353 2.30 -19.71 -5.15
C PRO A 353 1.42 -19.50 -3.91
N GLU A 354 1.26 -20.55 -3.09
CA GLU A 354 0.51 -20.53 -1.84
C GLU A 354 1.25 -19.87 -0.67
N ALA A 355 2.58 -19.69 -0.79
CA ALA A 355 3.38 -19.07 0.25
C ALA A 355 3.32 -17.55 0.15
N SER A 356 3.33 -16.87 1.31
CA SER A 356 3.54 -15.43 1.35
C SER A 356 4.98 -15.06 0.99
N GLN A 357 5.20 -13.79 0.66
CA GLN A 357 6.57 -13.29 0.46
C GLN A 357 7.41 -13.47 1.72
N GLN A 358 6.80 -13.28 2.90
CA GLN A 358 7.54 -13.36 4.16
C GLN A 358 7.93 -14.77 4.56
N ALA A 359 7.06 -15.76 4.33
CA ALA A 359 7.39 -17.16 4.57
C ALA A 359 8.60 -17.59 3.74
N ILE A 360 8.61 -17.22 2.45
CA ILE A 360 9.74 -17.48 1.54
C ILE A 360 11.00 -16.74 2.01
N LEU A 361 10.90 -15.46 2.37
CA LEU A 361 12.07 -14.69 2.84
C LEU A 361 12.65 -15.25 4.14
N ARG A 362 11.82 -15.69 5.09
CA ARG A 362 12.28 -16.36 6.32
C ARG A 362 13.00 -17.68 6.02
N HIS A 363 12.51 -18.46 5.05
CA HIS A 363 13.21 -19.67 4.60
C HIS A 363 14.54 -19.32 3.92
N MET A 364 14.57 -18.30 3.09
CA MET A 364 15.79 -17.81 2.44
C MET A 364 16.84 -17.28 3.42
N MET A 365 16.44 -16.64 4.52
CA MET A 365 17.38 -16.26 5.58
C MET A 365 18.12 -17.48 6.11
N LYS A 366 17.39 -18.57 6.42
CA LYS A 366 18.00 -19.80 6.92
C LYS A 366 18.92 -20.48 5.90
N ILE A 367 18.54 -20.45 4.62
CA ILE A 367 19.40 -20.91 3.52
C ILE A 367 20.69 -20.08 3.47
N GLN A 368 20.58 -18.76 3.51
CA GLN A 368 21.73 -17.86 3.47
C GLN A 368 22.69 -18.11 4.64
N GLU A 369 22.18 -18.23 5.86
CA GLU A 369 22.96 -18.58 7.05
C GLU A 369 23.70 -19.93 6.88
N SER A 370 22.99 -20.93 6.36
CA SER A 370 23.55 -22.27 6.13
C SER A 370 24.64 -22.26 5.05
N LEU A 371 24.47 -21.47 3.98
CA LEU A 371 25.50 -21.28 2.96
C LEU A 371 26.75 -20.59 3.55
N HIS A 372 26.58 -19.54 4.36
CA HIS A 372 27.71 -18.91 5.05
C HIS A 372 28.47 -19.89 5.96
N GLN A 373 27.75 -20.74 6.69
CA GLN A 373 28.35 -21.73 7.59
C GLN A 373 29.09 -22.85 6.83
N CYS A 374 28.57 -23.28 5.68
CA CYS A 374 28.93 -24.56 5.09
C CYS A 374 29.74 -24.50 3.79
N CYS A 375 29.69 -23.41 3.01
CA CYS A 375 30.35 -23.37 1.69
C CYS A 375 31.89 -23.45 1.70
N ASN A 376 32.52 -23.39 2.89
CA ASN A 376 33.95 -23.57 3.08
C ASN A 376 34.32 -24.92 3.73
N LYS A 377 33.35 -25.81 3.95
CA LYS A 377 33.57 -27.13 4.55
C LYS A 377 33.88 -28.17 3.47
N ALA A 378 34.66 -29.18 3.84
CA ALA A 378 35.01 -30.28 2.93
C ALA A 378 33.77 -31.06 2.47
N ASP A 379 32.85 -31.36 3.40
CA ASP A 379 31.53 -31.91 3.10
C ASP A 379 30.45 -30.83 3.26
N VAL A 380 30.20 -30.10 2.17
CA VAL A 380 29.19 -29.05 2.10
C VAL A 380 27.78 -29.63 2.26
N GLY A 381 27.52 -30.82 1.70
CA GLY A 381 26.19 -31.43 1.70
C GLY A 381 25.71 -31.79 3.09
N THR A 382 26.52 -32.55 3.84
CA THR A 382 26.21 -32.91 5.22
C THR A 382 26.12 -31.67 6.10
N CYS A 383 27.07 -30.73 5.97
CA CYS A 383 27.03 -29.49 6.74
C CYS A 383 25.74 -28.71 6.49
N PHE A 384 25.36 -28.50 5.22
CA PHE A 384 24.19 -27.72 4.85
C PHE A 384 22.90 -28.37 5.38
N LYS A 385 22.76 -29.69 5.22
CA LYS A 385 21.61 -30.44 5.76
C LYS A 385 21.50 -30.30 7.28
N THR A 386 22.61 -30.43 8.00
CA THR A 386 22.65 -30.23 9.45
C THR A 386 22.32 -28.78 9.84
N ALA A 387 22.86 -27.80 9.12
CA ALA A 387 22.63 -26.38 9.38
C ALA A 387 21.16 -25.99 9.14
N MET A 388 20.53 -26.51 8.08
CA MET A 388 19.10 -26.33 7.81
C MET A 388 18.23 -26.98 8.89
N GLY A 389 18.65 -28.13 9.43
CA GLY A 389 17.94 -28.84 10.50
C GLY A 389 16.51 -29.20 10.07
N LYS A 390 15.52 -28.89 10.92
CA LYS A 390 14.09 -29.07 10.62
C LYS A 390 13.44 -27.86 9.94
N SER A 391 14.22 -26.83 9.58
CA SER A 391 13.67 -25.58 9.04
C SER A 391 13.27 -25.76 7.57
N THR A 392 12.01 -26.07 7.33
CA THR A 392 11.47 -26.18 5.96
C THR A 392 10.61 -24.96 5.60
N LEU A 393 10.24 -24.82 4.33
CA LEU A 393 9.30 -23.79 3.90
C LEU A 393 7.87 -24.20 4.28
N GLU A 394 7.56 -25.49 4.16
CA GLU A 394 6.26 -26.08 4.47
C GLU A 394 5.86 -25.81 5.92
N GLN A 395 6.80 -25.95 6.87
CA GLN A 395 6.55 -25.63 8.26
C GLN A 395 6.19 -24.14 8.45
N LYS A 396 6.87 -23.23 7.74
CA LYS A 396 6.55 -21.79 7.82
C LYS A 396 5.15 -21.51 7.26
N ILE A 397 4.83 -22.10 6.10
CA ILE A 397 3.50 -22.02 5.51
C ILE A 397 2.44 -22.54 6.48
N GLU A 398 2.67 -23.67 7.15
CA GLU A 398 1.74 -24.24 8.12
C GLU A 398 1.54 -23.33 9.34
N ASP A 399 2.63 -22.87 9.95
CA ASP A 399 2.60 -21.99 11.13
C ASP A 399 1.87 -20.67 10.82
N ASP A 400 2.18 -20.06 9.68
CA ASP A 400 1.52 -18.83 9.22
C ASP A 400 0.04 -19.08 8.89
N THR A 401 -0.28 -20.21 8.23
CA THR A 401 -1.67 -20.56 7.88
C THR A 401 -2.51 -20.74 9.13
N LYS A 402 -1.96 -21.41 10.15
CA LYS A 402 -2.61 -21.58 11.45
C LYS A 402 -2.85 -20.23 12.12
N TYR A 403 -1.87 -19.33 12.10
CA TYR A 403 -2.03 -17.99 12.66
C TYR A 403 -3.19 -17.22 12.02
N TYR A 404 -3.23 -17.13 10.69
CA TYR A 404 -4.31 -16.40 10.01
C TYR A 404 -5.66 -17.13 10.11
N SER A 405 -5.67 -18.47 10.10
CA SER A 405 -6.90 -19.25 10.30
C SER A 405 -7.55 -18.95 11.65
N ASN A 406 -6.75 -18.73 12.70
CA ASN A 406 -7.27 -18.35 14.03
C ASN A 406 -7.86 -16.93 14.05
N LEU A 407 -7.36 -16.01 13.22
CA LEU A 407 -7.95 -14.68 13.06
C LEU A 407 -9.24 -14.75 12.24
N CYS A 408 -9.25 -15.54 11.17
CA CYS A 408 -10.45 -15.80 10.37
C CYS A 408 -11.55 -16.51 11.16
N ALA A 409 -11.21 -17.38 12.11
CA ALA A 409 -12.19 -17.97 13.02
C ALA A 409 -12.87 -16.90 13.87
N THR A 410 -12.12 -15.93 14.41
CA THR A 410 -12.70 -14.78 15.12
C THR A 410 -13.56 -13.91 14.23
N ASP A 411 -13.10 -13.59 13.02
CA ASP A 411 -13.90 -12.81 12.05
C ASP A 411 -15.22 -13.53 11.72
N LYS A 412 -15.19 -14.85 11.57
CA LYS A 412 -16.38 -15.67 11.32
C LYS A 412 -17.33 -15.70 12.52
N GLU A 413 -16.80 -15.81 13.74
CA GLU A 413 -17.60 -15.93 14.97
C GLU A 413 -18.17 -14.59 15.45
N MET A 414 -17.39 -13.51 15.33
CA MET A 414 -17.69 -12.21 15.94
C MET A 414 -17.87 -11.08 14.91
N GLY A 415 -17.70 -11.36 13.62
CA GLY A 415 -17.71 -10.36 12.57
C GLY A 415 -16.45 -9.48 12.55
N HIS A 416 -16.42 -8.58 11.58
CA HIS A 416 -15.32 -7.62 11.38
C HIS A 416 -15.05 -6.77 12.63
N GLU A 417 -16.10 -6.19 13.22
CA GLU A 417 -15.98 -5.40 14.47
C GLU A 417 -15.42 -6.21 15.64
N GLY A 418 -15.71 -7.51 15.69
CA GLY A 418 -15.17 -8.42 16.69
C GLY A 418 -13.67 -8.68 16.50
N LEU A 419 -13.24 -8.85 15.25
CA LEU A 419 -11.83 -8.96 14.89
C LEU A 419 -11.08 -7.67 15.24
N GLU A 420 -11.62 -6.50 14.90
CA GLU A 420 -11.06 -5.20 15.27
C GLU A 420 -10.86 -5.08 16.78
N LYS A 421 -11.89 -5.40 17.59
CA LYS A 421 -11.79 -5.36 19.06
C LYS A 421 -10.71 -6.30 19.59
N ARG A 422 -10.58 -7.50 19.01
CA ARG A 422 -9.51 -8.44 19.38
C ARG A 422 -8.12 -7.85 19.09
N LEU A 423 -7.94 -7.27 17.89
CA LEU A 423 -6.68 -6.65 17.47
C LEU A 423 -6.36 -5.41 18.30
N LEU A 424 -7.36 -4.60 18.66
CA LEU A 424 -7.25 -3.46 19.57
C LEU A 424 -6.75 -3.89 20.94
N ALA A 425 -7.35 -4.94 21.53
CA ALA A 425 -6.95 -5.44 22.83
C ALA A 425 -5.50 -5.95 22.83
N VAL A 426 -5.12 -6.76 21.84
CA VAL A 426 -3.74 -7.27 21.72
C VAL A 426 -2.75 -6.11 21.57
N SER A 427 -3.05 -5.18 20.66
CA SER A 427 -2.20 -4.02 20.39
C SER A 427 -2.05 -3.12 21.61
N THR A 428 -3.15 -2.84 22.34
CA THR A 428 -3.11 -2.07 23.59
C THR A 428 -2.24 -2.77 24.65
N SER A 429 -2.31 -4.11 24.75
CA SER A 429 -1.56 -4.84 25.79
C SER A 429 -0.04 -4.73 25.63
N ILE A 430 0.46 -4.66 24.39
CA ILE A 430 1.90 -4.57 24.10
C ILE A 430 2.42 -3.13 23.98
N MET A 431 1.54 -2.15 23.71
CA MET A 431 1.88 -0.71 23.68
C MET A 431 0.84 0.14 24.39
N PRO A 432 0.63 -0.06 25.71
CA PRO A 432 -0.35 0.71 26.46
C PRO A 432 -0.02 2.21 26.55
N GLN A 433 1.22 2.61 26.21
CA GLN A 433 1.67 4.00 26.09
C GLN A 433 1.10 4.72 24.85
N ALA A 434 0.70 3.97 23.80
CA ALA A 434 0.14 4.56 22.60
C ALA A 434 -1.27 5.10 22.87
N SER A 435 -1.62 6.25 22.27
CA SER A 435 -2.96 6.82 22.36
C SER A 435 -4.02 5.88 21.74
N PHE A 436 -5.28 6.02 22.17
CA PHE A 436 -6.40 5.30 21.58
C PHE A 436 -6.43 5.39 20.05
N ASP A 437 -6.31 6.58 19.47
CA ASP A 437 -6.42 6.78 18.02
C ASP A 437 -5.36 5.97 17.25
N VAL A 438 -4.11 5.95 17.74
CA VAL A 438 -3.03 5.15 17.16
C VAL A 438 -3.35 3.65 17.19
N VAL A 439 -3.74 3.12 18.35
CA VAL A 439 -4.02 1.68 18.50
C VAL A 439 -5.28 1.29 17.72
N ASN A 440 -6.28 2.17 17.69
CA ASN A 440 -7.54 1.98 16.96
C ASN A 440 -7.29 1.91 15.45
N THR A 441 -6.54 2.87 14.89
CA THR A 441 -6.17 2.84 13.47
C THR A 441 -5.40 1.58 13.11
N ILE A 442 -4.46 1.13 13.95
CA ILE A 442 -3.72 -0.14 13.70
C ILE A 442 -4.68 -1.33 13.69
N ALA A 443 -5.63 -1.38 14.62
CA ALA A 443 -6.59 -2.47 14.71
C ALA A 443 -7.57 -2.50 13.52
N GLU A 444 -8.04 -1.33 13.10
CA GLU A 444 -8.90 -1.13 11.91
C GLU A 444 -8.14 -1.54 10.64
N ASP A 445 -6.96 -0.96 10.39
CA ASP A 445 -6.14 -1.28 9.22
C ASP A 445 -5.88 -2.80 9.10
N LEU A 446 -5.55 -3.45 10.22
CA LEU A 446 -5.31 -4.90 10.25
C LEU A 446 -6.59 -5.70 9.98
N ALA A 447 -7.71 -5.35 10.59
CA ALA A 447 -8.98 -6.03 10.36
C ALA A 447 -9.44 -5.85 8.90
N ASP A 448 -9.31 -4.65 8.36
CA ASP A 448 -9.71 -4.29 7.00
C ASP A 448 -8.97 -5.10 5.94
N VAL A 449 -7.71 -5.47 6.16
CA VAL A 449 -7.00 -6.33 5.21
C VAL A 449 -7.18 -7.82 5.48
N ILE A 450 -7.50 -8.22 6.72
CA ILE A 450 -7.64 -9.63 7.11
C ILE A 450 -9.04 -10.17 6.76
N SER A 451 -10.11 -9.47 7.15
CA SER A 451 -11.50 -9.94 6.95
C SER A 451 -11.82 -10.28 5.49
N PRO A 452 -11.43 -9.48 4.47
CA PRO A 452 -11.64 -9.87 3.07
C PRO A 452 -10.85 -11.11 2.66
N CYS A 453 -9.61 -11.27 3.15
CA CYS A 453 -8.79 -12.44 2.86
C CYS A 453 -9.34 -13.72 3.50
N CYS A 454 -10.09 -13.61 4.61
CA CYS A 454 -10.77 -14.74 5.25
C CYS A 454 -11.95 -15.29 4.42
N LYS A 455 -12.46 -14.49 3.47
CA LYS A 455 -13.52 -14.90 2.54
C LYS A 455 -12.99 -15.62 1.30
N GLU A 456 -11.67 -15.76 1.15
CA GLU A 456 -11.08 -16.53 0.05
C GLU A 456 -11.46 -18.01 0.16
N GLU A 457 -12.11 -18.54 -0.89
CA GLU A 457 -12.56 -19.93 -0.95
C GLU A 457 -11.40 -20.94 -0.88
N SER A 458 -10.22 -20.53 -1.35
CA SER A 458 -9.01 -21.37 -1.35
C SER A 458 -8.07 -20.98 -0.22
N LYS A 459 -7.80 -21.93 0.68
CA LYS A 459 -6.76 -21.77 1.73
C LYS A 459 -5.39 -21.40 1.16
N HIS A 460 -5.08 -21.80 -0.08
CA HIS A 460 -3.84 -21.44 -0.77
C HIS A 460 -3.71 -19.95 -1.10
N ARG A 461 -4.79 -19.16 -0.99
CA ARG A 461 -4.77 -17.71 -1.20
C ARG A 461 -4.75 -16.90 0.07
N LEU A 462 -4.96 -17.54 1.22
CA LEU A 462 -5.00 -16.85 2.52
C LEU A 462 -3.68 -16.15 2.81
N LEU A 463 -2.54 -16.86 2.72
CA LEU A 463 -1.24 -16.27 3.05
C LEU A 463 -0.80 -15.16 2.07
N PRO A 464 -0.87 -15.37 0.73
CA PRO A 464 -0.50 -14.31 -0.21
C PRO A 464 -1.42 -13.09 -0.12
N CYS A 465 -2.67 -13.25 0.30
CA CYS A 465 -3.59 -12.15 0.55
C CYS A 465 -3.27 -11.45 1.88
N ALA A 466 -3.35 -12.16 3.01
CA ALA A 466 -3.29 -11.55 4.34
C ALA A 466 -1.88 -11.11 4.73
N GLU A 467 -0.86 -11.98 4.63
CA GLU A 467 0.47 -11.65 5.18
C GLU A 467 1.19 -10.57 4.38
N ASN A 468 0.98 -10.52 3.07
CA ASN A 468 1.54 -9.46 2.24
C ASN A 468 0.91 -8.11 2.57
N LYS A 469 -0.41 -8.04 2.77
CA LYS A 469 -1.11 -6.80 3.15
C LYS A 469 -0.76 -6.36 4.58
N VAL A 470 -0.76 -7.29 5.54
CA VAL A 470 -0.33 -7.02 6.93
C VAL A 470 1.11 -6.53 6.98
N THR A 471 2.01 -7.07 6.15
CA THR A 471 3.38 -6.55 6.05
C THR A 471 3.38 -5.07 5.65
N ASN A 472 2.59 -4.69 4.64
CA ASN A 472 2.55 -3.30 4.17
C ASN A 472 2.03 -2.36 5.26
N ILE A 473 1.04 -2.80 6.05
CA ILE A 473 0.57 -2.06 7.23
C ILE A 473 1.70 -1.91 8.25
N ILE A 474 2.43 -2.99 8.58
CA ILE A 474 3.56 -2.93 9.52
C ILE A 474 4.62 -1.94 9.02
N ASP A 475 4.93 -1.90 7.71
CA ASP A 475 5.84 -0.91 7.12
C ASP A 475 5.40 0.52 7.43
N VAL A 476 4.14 0.83 7.11
CA VAL A 476 3.58 2.19 7.27
C VAL A 476 3.43 2.56 8.73
N THR A 477 2.94 1.64 9.57
CA THR A 477 2.77 1.85 11.01
C THR A 477 4.10 2.10 11.69
N CYS A 478 5.12 1.26 11.46
CA CYS A 478 6.46 1.44 12.03
C CYS A 478 7.09 2.80 11.67
N HIS A 479 6.73 3.38 10.53
CA HIS A 479 7.17 4.72 10.14
C HIS A 479 6.34 5.83 10.80
N LYS A 480 5.01 5.71 10.82
CA LYS A 480 4.10 6.75 11.32
C LYS A 480 4.18 6.95 12.84
N ILE A 481 4.22 5.87 13.61
CA ILE A 481 4.01 5.93 15.07
C ILE A 481 5.28 6.21 15.88
N LYS A 482 6.45 6.36 15.22
CA LYS A 482 7.76 6.55 15.87
C LYS A 482 7.94 5.63 17.09
N PRO A 483 7.99 4.30 16.89
CA PRO A 483 7.83 3.31 17.96
C PRO A 483 8.82 3.48 19.12
N GLU A 484 9.99 4.09 18.89
CA GLU A 484 10.97 4.46 19.90
C GLU A 484 10.42 5.37 21.01
N THR A 485 9.36 6.15 20.74
CA THR A 485 8.70 6.99 21.74
C THR A 485 7.58 6.28 22.49
N ILE A 486 7.23 5.05 22.09
CA ILE A 486 6.08 4.29 22.62
C ILE A 486 6.56 3.06 23.39
N ASN A 487 7.24 2.14 22.72
CA ASN A 487 7.77 0.91 23.31
C ASN A 487 9.07 0.51 22.58
N PRO A 488 10.22 0.44 23.28
CA PRO A 488 11.50 0.06 22.66
C PRO A 488 11.50 -1.35 22.07
N GLU A 489 10.68 -2.29 22.57
CA GLU A 489 10.56 -3.63 21.99
C GLU A 489 9.86 -3.61 20.63
N ILE A 490 8.87 -2.72 20.44
CA ILE A 490 8.26 -2.50 19.12
C ILE A 490 9.28 -1.85 18.18
N ALA A 491 10.05 -0.87 18.68
CA ALA A 491 11.12 -0.26 17.88
C ALA A 491 12.15 -1.31 17.44
N HIS A 492 12.53 -2.23 18.33
CA HIS A 492 13.38 -3.37 17.99
C HIS A 492 12.74 -4.23 16.88
N CYS A 493 11.48 -4.65 17.04
CA CYS A 493 10.79 -5.45 16.03
C CYS A 493 10.65 -4.71 14.68
N CYS A 494 10.45 -3.40 14.67
CA CYS A 494 10.39 -2.61 13.45
C CYS A 494 11.75 -2.54 12.74
N ASN A 495 12.86 -2.62 13.47
CA ASN A 495 14.21 -2.34 12.97
C ASN A 495 15.08 -3.58 12.72
N ASP A 496 14.83 -4.70 13.39
CA ASP A 496 15.70 -5.88 13.36
C ASP A 496 15.69 -6.62 12.00
N SER A 497 14.69 -7.48 11.75
CA SER A 497 14.62 -8.28 10.51
C SER A 497 13.33 -8.07 9.76
N TYR A 498 13.44 -7.66 8.47
CA TYR A 498 12.30 -7.34 7.60
C TYR A 498 11.24 -8.45 7.55
N SER A 499 11.67 -9.70 7.42
CA SER A 499 10.76 -10.86 7.30
C SER A 499 10.33 -11.47 8.63
N MET A 500 10.92 -11.04 9.74
CA MET A 500 10.55 -11.49 11.09
C MET A 500 9.64 -10.51 11.82
N ARG A 501 9.42 -9.28 11.33
CA ARG A 501 8.70 -8.21 12.07
C ARG A 501 7.35 -8.66 12.63
N ARG A 502 6.49 -9.30 11.81
CA ARG A 502 5.21 -9.84 12.27
C ARG A 502 5.38 -10.83 13.42
N ILE A 503 6.31 -11.77 13.28
CA ILE A 503 6.58 -12.79 14.29
C ILE A 503 7.14 -12.15 15.56
N CYS A 504 8.06 -11.18 15.43
CA CYS A 504 8.62 -10.42 16.53
C CYS A 504 7.53 -9.68 17.30
N ILE A 505 6.69 -8.88 16.62
CA ILE A 505 5.58 -8.14 17.24
C ILE A 505 4.61 -9.09 17.94
N ASN A 506 4.25 -10.20 17.30
CA ASN A 506 3.35 -11.19 17.89
C ASN A 506 3.94 -11.96 19.07
N SER A 507 5.26 -11.96 19.23
CA SER A 507 5.96 -12.59 20.35
C SER A 507 6.11 -11.68 21.57
N LEU A 508 5.80 -10.39 21.42
CA LEU A 508 5.85 -9.43 22.51
C LEU A 508 4.83 -9.81 23.59
N LYS A 509 5.26 -9.70 24.85
CA LYS A 509 4.40 -9.95 26.00
C LYS A 509 3.66 -8.66 26.38
N PRO A 510 2.51 -8.75 27.07
CA PRO A 510 1.87 -7.58 27.65
C PRO A 510 2.87 -6.77 28.48
N ASN A 511 2.88 -5.44 28.30
CA ASN A 511 3.79 -4.56 29.02
C ASN A 511 3.28 -4.37 30.46
N THR A 512 3.73 -5.22 31.37
CA THR A 512 3.34 -5.17 32.79
C THR A 512 4.10 -4.11 33.58
N ALA A 513 5.12 -3.49 33.00
CA ALA A 513 5.87 -2.39 33.62
C ALA A 513 5.18 -1.03 33.41
N PHE A 514 4.19 -0.96 32.51
CA PHE A 514 3.40 0.24 32.29
C PHE A 514 2.60 0.59 33.55
N GLN A 515 2.67 1.87 33.95
CA GLN A 515 1.87 2.41 35.03
C GLN A 515 0.63 3.09 34.43
N PRO A 516 -0.57 2.51 34.60
CA PRO A 516 -1.77 3.09 34.03
C PRO A 516 -2.14 4.42 34.70
N PRO A 517 -2.74 5.34 33.95
CA PRO A 517 -3.32 6.55 34.54
C PRO A 517 -4.47 6.19 35.49
N LEU A 518 -4.85 7.12 36.38
CA LEU A 518 -6.01 6.91 37.24
C LEU A 518 -7.28 6.67 36.40
N LEU A 519 -8.05 5.67 36.80
CA LEU A 519 -9.30 5.33 36.15
C LEU A 519 -10.40 6.32 36.56
N THR A 520 -11.03 6.97 35.59
CA THR A 520 -12.06 8.00 35.82
C THR A 520 -13.29 7.77 34.96
N THR A 521 -14.40 8.43 35.27
CA THR A 521 -15.62 8.41 34.44
C THR A 521 -15.36 8.94 33.03
N GLN A 522 -14.43 9.90 32.88
CA GLN A 522 -14.00 10.43 31.58
C GLN A 522 -13.27 9.37 30.75
N THR A 523 -12.39 8.57 31.36
CA THR A 523 -11.67 7.49 30.65
C THR A 523 -12.57 6.34 30.17
N PHE A 524 -13.76 6.18 30.77
CA PHE A 524 -14.76 5.23 30.30
C PHE A 524 -15.74 5.83 29.26
N HIS A 525 -15.65 7.14 29.00
CA HIS A 525 -16.58 7.85 28.13
C HIS A 525 -18.05 7.60 28.52
N MET A 526 -18.35 7.68 29.83
CA MET A 526 -19.70 7.50 30.36
C MET A 526 -20.46 8.82 30.34
N GLY A 527 -21.44 8.95 29.46
CA GLY A 527 -22.30 10.12 29.41
C GLY A 527 -23.52 9.94 28.52
N PRO A 528 -24.40 10.96 28.45
CA PRO A 528 -25.63 10.93 27.65
C PRO A 528 -25.42 10.62 26.16
N GLU A 529 -24.22 10.88 25.62
CA GLU A 529 -23.81 10.54 24.26
C GLU A 529 -23.90 9.03 23.96
N LEU A 530 -23.85 8.17 24.99
CA LEU A 530 -24.04 6.72 24.85
C LEU A 530 -25.48 6.32 24.53
N CYS A 531 -26.45 7.23 24.72
CA CYS A 531 -27.87 6.98 24.45
C CYS A 531 -28.25 7.22 22.98
N THR A 532 -27.29 7.05 22.08
CA THR A 532 -27.47 7.13 20.63
C THR A 532 -27.88 5.78 20.04
N ASN A 533 -28.64 5.82 18.95
CA ASN A 533 -28.96 4.63 18.13
C ASN A 533 -27.97 4.44 16.97
N ASP A 534 -26.96 5.31 16.86
CA ASP A 534 -25.92 5.23 15.83
C ASP A 534 -24.93 4.10 16.16
N ALA A 535 -24.96 3.04 15.34
CA ALA A 535 -24.13 1.86 15.53
C ALA A 535 -22.63 2.17 15.53
N ASN A 536 -22.17 3.13 14.71
CA ASN A 536 -20.75 3.49 14.62
C ASN A 536 -20.28 4.20 15.90
N LYS A 537 -21.11 5.09 16.45
CA LYS A 537 -20.81 5.75 17.74
C LYS A 537 -20.78 4.75 18.88
N LEU A 538 -21.71 3.79 18.89
CA LEU A 538 -21.74 2.71 19.89
C LEU A 538 -20.52 1.78 19.78
N LEU A 539 -20.11 1.44 18.55
CA LEU A 539 -18.89 0.67 18.29
C LEU A 539 -17.66 1.41 18.81
N LEU A 540 -17.52 2.70 18.47
CA LEU A 540 -16.40 3.53 18.93
C LEU A 540 -16.35 3.62 20.46
N ALA A 541 -17.48 3.82 21.12
CA ALA A 541 -17.56 3.81 22.58
C ALA A 541 -17.14 2.45 23.17
N SER A 542 -17.56 1.34 22.55
CA SER A 542 -17.13 0.00 22.94
C SER A 542 -15.63 -0.23 22.75
N LYS A 543 -15.03 0.27 21.66
CA LYS A 543 -13.58 0.20 21.43
C LYS A 543 -12.81 1.02 22.47
N ARG A 544 -13.27 2.24 22.78
CA ARG A 544 -12.66 3.09 23.81
C ARG A 544 -12.70 2.46 25.20
N LEU A 545 -13.85 1.88 25.57
CA LEU A 545 -13.98 1.12 26.82
C LEU A 545 -12.94 -0.03 26.88
N LEU A 546 -12.87 -0.83 25.81
CA LEU A 546 -11.93 -1.96 25.73
C LEU A 546 -10.48 -1.49 25.86
N TYR A 547 -10.11 -0.44 25.13
CA TYR A 547 -8.79 0.18 25.22
C TYR A 547 -8.48 0.62 26.65
N SER A 548 -9.37 1.37 27.29
CA SER A 548 -9.15 1.85 28.67
C SER A 548 -8.98 0.69 29.65
N LEU A 549 -9.79 -0.36 29.55
CA LEU A 549 -9.68 -1.53 30.44
C LEU A 549 -8.38 -2.31 30.23
N VAL A 550 -7.95 -2.51 28.98
CA VAL A 550 -6.67 -3.18 28.69
C VAL A 550 -5.48 -2.30 29.08
N GLN A 551 -5.58 -0.99 28.93
CA GLN A 551 -4.56 -0.06 29.39
C GLN A 551 -4.42 -0.10 30.92
N GLN A 552 -5.52 -0.17 31.66
CA GLN A 552 -5.52 -0.34 33.12
C GLN A 552 -4.89 -1.65 33.56
N LYS A 553 -5.13 -2.74 32.81
CA LYS A 553 -4.56 -4.05 33.10
C LYS A 553 -4.21 -4.75 31.80
N THR A 554 -2.94 -4.67 31.40
CA THR A 554 -2.46 -5.25 30.14
C THR A 554 -2.61 -6.78 30.06
N THR A 555 -2.78 -7.43 31.21
CA THR A 555 -3.06 -8.87 31.38
C THR A 555 -4.50 -9.17 31.77
N ILE A 556 -5.44 -8.26 31.47
CA ILE A 556 -6.86 -8.41 31.81
C ILE A 556 -7.40 -9.77 31.32
N LYS A 557 -8.08 -10.48 32.22
CA LYS A 557 -8.67 -11.78 31.90
C LYS A 557 -10.00 -11.60 31.15
N PRO A 558 -10.36 -12.52 30.22
CA PRO A 558 -11.62 -12.46 29.50
C PRO A 558 -12.85 -12.35 30.42
N GLU A 559 -12.81 -13.01 31.59
CA GLU A 559 -13.89 -12.97 32.58
C GLU A 559 -14.03 -11.60 33.22
N GLN A 560 -12.90 -10.96 33.58
CA GLN A 560 -12.88 -9.60 34.15
C GLN A 560 -13.44 -8.61 33.12
N LEU A 561 -12.98 -8.69 31.87
CA LEU A 561 -13.45 -7.86 30.77
C LEU A 561 -14.96 -8.04 30.55
N LYS A 562 -15.44 -9.30 30.51
CA LYS A 562 -16.86 -9.62 30.32
C LYS A 562 -17.72 -9.05 31.44
N THR A 563 -17.31 -9.21 32.71
CA THR A 563 -18.05 -8.66 33.86
C THR A 563 -18.17 -7.14 33.78
N ILE A 564 -17.08 -6.43 33.49
CA ILE A 564 -17.11 -4.96 33.39
C ILE A 564 -17.97 -4.51 32.21
N ALA A 565 -17.83 -5.16 31.04
CA ALA A 565 -18.62 -4.85 29.86
C ALA A 565 -20.14 -5.08 30.09
N THR A 566 -20.52 -6.14 30.80
CA THR A 566 -21.91 -6.38 31.20
C THR A 566 -22.45 -5.24 32.06
N LYS A 567 -21.73 -4.87 33.13
CA LYS A 567 -22.14 -3.78 34.02
C LYS A 567 -22.19 -2.42 33.31
N PHE A 568 -21.28 -2.17 32.37
CA PHE A 568 -21.31 -0.97 31.54
C PHE A 568 -22.58 -0.91 30.68
N ASN A 569 -22.98 -2.03 30.07
CA ASN A 569 -24.22 -2.10 29.30
C ASN A 569 -25.47 -1.94 30.18
N GLU A 570 -25.48 -2.51 31.39
CA GLU A 570 -26.55 -2.33 32.37
C GLU A 570 -26.70 -0.86 32.80
N LEU A 571 -25.57 -0.20 33.12
CA LEU A 571 -25.52 1.23 33.40
C LEU A 571 -26.11 2.06 32.26
N ARG A 572 -25.68 1.78 31.03
CA ARG A 572 -26.20 2.48 29.83
C ARG A 572 -27.71 2.28 29.71
N ASN A 573 -28.19 1.05 29.78
CA ASN A 573 -29.61 0.75 29.62
C ASN A 573 -30.46 1.44 30.70
N LYS A 574 -29.98 1.45 31.95
CA LYS A 574 -30.61 2.16 33.07
C LYS A 574 -30.65 3.67 32.80
N CYS A 575 -29.50 4.31 32.58
CA CYS A 575 -29.45 5.76 32.47
C CYS A 575 -30.05 6.32 31.19
N CYS A 576 -30.09 5.55 30.10
CA CYS A 576 -30.76 5.98 28.88
C CYS A 576 -32.29 5.91 28.95
N ALA A 577 -32.86 5.19 29.93
CA ALA A 577 -34.29 5.13 30.21
C ALA A 577 -34.78 6.29 31.11
N GLU A 578 -33.86 6.99 31.80
CA GLU A 578 -34.18 8.10 32.69
C GLU A 578 -34.50 9.39 31.91
N ALA A 579 -35.35 10.24 32.51
CA ALA A 579 -35.67 11.56 31.96
C ALA A 579 -34.46 12.50 31.99
N ASP A 580 -33.72 12.52 33.10
CA ASP A 580 -32.45 13.24 33.24
C ASP A 580 -31.27 12.25 33.14
N LYS A 581 -30.90 11.94 31.90
CA LYS A 581 -29.80 11.04 31.56
C LYS A 581 -28.47 11.52 32.14
N ALA A 582 -28.22 12.83 32.11
CA ALA A 582 -26.96 13.42 32.56
C ALA A 582 -26.78 13.27 34.08
N ALA A 583 -27.85 13.52 34.85
CA ALA A 583 -27.84 13.29 36.29
C ALA A 583 -27.64 11.80 36.64
N CYS A 584 -28.27 10.89 35.89
CA CYS A 584 -28.08 9.45 36.10
C CYS A 584 -26.62 9.01 35.88
N PHE A 585 -26.02 9.37 34.74
CA PHE A 585 -24.63 9.00 34.45
C PHE A 585 -23.64 9.62 35.46
N SER A 586 -23.90 10.86 35.90
CA SER A 586 -23.07 11.53 36.91
C SER A 586 -23.12 10.83 38.27
N THR A 587 -24.23 10.16 38.59
CA THR A 587 -24.43 9.45 39.87
C THR A 587 -23.95 8.00 39.82
N GLU A 588 -24.26 7.29 38.75
CA GLU A 588 -24.01 5.85 38.63
C GLU A 588 -22.64 5.52 38.01
N GLY A 589 -22.11 6.40 37.16
CA GLY A 589 -20.81 6.22 36.51
C GLY A 589 -19.65 6.04 37.50
N PRO A 590 -19.49 6.91 38.52
CA PRO A 590 -18.43 6.76 39.51
C PRO A 590 -18.45 5.43 40.28
N LYS A 591 -19.65 4.84 40.48
CA LYS A 591 -19.78 3.53 41.13
C LYS A 591 -19.16 2.43 40.27
N LEU A 592 -19.47 2.42 38.97
CA LEU A 592 -18.88 1.46 38.03
C LEU A 592 -17.36 1.59 37.92
N VAL A 593 -16.83 2.81 37.98
CA VAL A 593 -15.38 3.06 38.02
C VAL A 593 -14.75 2.36 39.22
N THR A 594 -15.24 2.61 40.43
CA THR A 594 -14.72 2.00 41.67
C THR A 594 -14.81 0.48 41.66
N GLU A 595 -15.92 -0.08 41.17
CA GLU A 595 -16.08 -1.52 41.04
C GLU A 595 -15.09 -2.12 40.03
N SER A 596 -14.88 -1.42 38.91
CA SER A 596 -13.93 -1.84 37.87
C SER A 596 -12.50 -1.81 38.40
N GLU A 597 -12.10 -0.75 39.11
CA GLU A 597 -10.77 -0.68 39.75
C GLU A 597 -10.54 -1.85 40.71
N THR A 598 -11.56 -2.15 41.53
CA THR A 598 -11.49 -3.24 42.50
C THR A 598 -11.32 -4.59 41.79
N LEU A 599 -12.11 -4.81 40.74
CA LEU A 599 -12.05 -6.05 39.96
C LEU A 599 -10.73 -6.19 39.20
N LEU A 600 -10.15 -5.10 38.72
CA LEU A 600 -8.88 -5.12 37.98
C LEU A 600 -7.67 -5.30 38.90
N LYS A 601 -7.75 -4.83 40.16
CA LYS A 601 -6.71 -5.06 41.19
C LYS A 601 -6.69 -6.51 41.69
N ALA A 602 -7.83 -7.20 41.66
CA ALA A 602 -7.94 -8.63 41.92
C ALA A 602 -7.39 -9.48 40.76
#